data_AF-A0A2E8NBD4-F1
#
_entry.id   AF-A0A2E8NBD4-F1
#
_cell.length_a   1.000
_cell.length_b   1.000
_cell.length_c   1.000
_cell.angle_alpha   90.00
_cell.angle_beta   90.00
_cell.angle_gamma   90.00
#
_symmetry.space_group_name_H-M   'P 1'
#
loop_
_entity.id
_entity.type
_entity.pdbx_description
1 polymer ?
#
loop_
_entity_poly.entity_id
_entity_poly.type
_entity_poly.pdbx_seq_one_letter_code
_entity_poly.pdbx_strand_id
1 'polypeptide(L)'
;MSVPPITQGQSDAQARQVENLTTAVRRLEREKRALKEWTSTLERTVVAHERVGRDREAERAAERTAHAAEVRVRTQELAAVERRLSRTLESQSFRLGHLLVRIVVAPVKALRWGRQRVRAVAVRAYRLAQRRLPGRVVDPLQQAATRGQVTTARRHEVLDLPGDRPVSFVDCRGLDDAARDATWARIAASDQPDRTVVLVDSPDFTGLRDLGLSFEYLPPYRADLPWWGGKTDHDRWVAERMAAMRLGYGVEDEPGD
;
A
#
# COMPACT_ATOMS: atom_id res chain seq x y z
N MET A 1 71.64 79.96 -76.78
CA MET A 1 71.35 79.06 -75.64
C MET A 1 71.75 77.66 -76.05
N SER A 2 72.89 77.17 -75.57
CA SER A 2 73.42 75.84 -75.89
C SER A 2 72.75 74.80 -75.00
N VAL A 3 72.05 73.85 -75.62
CA VAL A 3 71.60 72.62 -74.96
C VAL A 3 72.82 71.74 -74.74
N PRO A 4 73.11 71.26 -73.52
CA PRO A 4 74.29 70.43 -73.30
C PRO A 4 74.08 69.05 -73.96
N PRO A 5 75.14 68.45 -74.53
CA PRO A 5 75.03 67.12 -75.13
C PRO A 5 74.88 66.09 -74.02
N ILE A 6 73.79 65.31 -74.07
CA ILE A 6 73.64 64.11 -73.26
C ILE A 6 74.77 63.16 -73.68
N THR A 7 75.71 62.93 -72.77
CA THR A 7 76.80 61.99 -72.99
C THR A 7 76.23 60.58 -73.15
N GLN A 8 76.64 59.84 -74.18
CA GLN A 8 76.15 58.48 -74.51
C GLN A 8 76.03 57.54 -73.29
N GLY A 9 76.95 57.68 -72.31
CA GLY A 9 76.92 56.93 -71.05
C GLY A 9 75.71 57.20 -70.13
N GLN A 10 75.07 58.37 -70.20
CA GLN A 10 73.81 58.65 -69.48
C GLN A 10 72.60 57.96 -70.13
N SER A 11 72.59 57.84 -71.46
CA SER A 11 71.51 57.16 -72.19
C SER A 11 71.54 55.64 -72.00
N ASP A 12 72.74 55.05 -71.99
CA ASP A 12 72.91 53.61 -71.75
C ASP A 12 72.60 53.23 -70.30
N ALA A 13 72.94 54.11 -69.34
CA ALA A 13 72.58 53.92 -67.94
C ALA A 13 71.05 54.01 -67.71
N GLN A 14 70.37 54.95 -68.37
CA GLN A 14 68.90 55.04 -68.34
C GLN A 14 68.23 53.83 -69.00
N ALA A 15 68.75 53.34 -70.13
CA ALA A 15 68.22 52.16 -70.80
C ALA A 15 68.32 50.91 -69.91
N ARG A 16 69.47 50.69 -69.26
CA ARG A 16 69.67 49.60 -68.29
C ARG A 16 68.77 49.75 -67.05
N GLN A 17 68.53 50.98 -66.60
CA GLN A 17 67.63 51.24 -65.47
C GLN A 17 66.18 50.90 -65.81
N VAL A 18 65.71 51.24 -67.01
CA VAL A 18 64.37 50.89 -67.50
C VAL A 18 64.23 49.38 -67.70
N GLU A 19 65.26 48.71 -68.21
CA GLU A 19 65.29 47.25 -68.37
C GLU A 19 65.27 46.52 -67.00
N ASN A 20 66.00 47.04 -66.01
CA ASN A 20 65.96 46.53 -64.64
C ASN A 20 64.60 46.77 -63.97
N LEU A 21 63.96 47.91 -64.21
CA LEU A 21 62.62 48.19 -63.69
C LEU A 21 61.55 47.31 -64.34
N THR A 22 61.62 47.09 -65.65
CA THR A 22 60.66 46.23 -66.35
C THR A 22 60.80 44.76 -65.96
N THR A 23 62.02 44.28 -65.72
CA THR A 23 62.25 42.93 -65.17
C THR A 23 61.76 42.80 -63.72
N ALA A 24 61.98 43.82 -62.88
CA ALA A 24 61.45 43.86 -61.51
C ALA A 24 59.91 43.87 -61.47
N VAL A 25 59.26 44.66 -62.33
CA VAL A 25 57.79 44.68 -62.45
C VAL A 25 57.26 43.32 -62.88
N ARG A 26 57.86 42.69 -63.90
CA ARG A 26 57.47 41.33 -64.33
C ARG A 26 57.63 40.30 -63.21
N ARG A 27 58.67 40.43 -62.38
CA ARG A 27 58.89 39.56 -61.21
C ARG A 27 57.78 39.77 -60.16
N LEU A 28 57.48 41.03 -59.82
CA LEU A 28 56.40 41.37 -58.87
C LEU A 28 55.03 40.91 -59.37
N GLU A 29 54.75 40.99 -60.67
CA GLU A 29 53.50 40.47 -61.23
C GLU A 29 53.38 38.95 -61.11
N ARG A 30 54.47 38.21 -61.27
CA ARG A 30 54.49 36.75 -61.05
C ARG A 30 54.28 36.42 -59.58
N GLU A 31 54.98 37.13 -58.68
CA GLU A 31 54.81 36.96 -57.23
C GLU A 31 53.37 37.29 -56.79
N LYS A 32 52.76 38.34 -57.35
CA LYS A 32 51.34 38.69 -57.12
C LYS A 32 50.39 37.59 -57.58
N ARG A 33 50.65 36.94 -58.72
CA ARG A 33 49.83 35.81 -59.20
C ARG A 33 49.98 34.59 -58.29
N ALA A 34 51.22 34.25 -57.92
CA ALA A 34 51.50 33.16 -56.99
C ALA A 34 50.84 33.37 -55.62
N LEU A 35 50.88 34.60 -55.08
CA LEU A 35 50.19 34.97 -53.84
C LEU A 35 48.66 34.80 -53.96
N LYS A 36 48.06 35.22 -55.07
CA LYS A 36 46.61 35.03 -55.31
C LYS A 36 46.20 33.57 -55.40
N GLU A 37 47.02 32.74 -56.05
CA GLU A 37 46.78 31.30 -56.12
C GLU A 37 46.93 30.64 -54.75
N TRP A 38 47.92 31.09 -53.96
CA TRP A 38 48.14 30.60 -52.61
C TRP A 38 47.00 31.01 -51.67
N THR A 39 46.52 32.26 -51.74
CA THR A 39 45.35 32.70 -50.94
C THR A 39 44.09 31.92 -51.32
N SER A 40 43.83 31.71 -52.62
CA SER A 40 42.70 30.88 -53.06
C SER A 40 42.80 29.43 -52.56
N THR A 41 44.02 28.90 -52.49
CA THR A 41 44.26 27.54 -51.97
C THR A 41 44.05 27.48 -50.47
N LEU A 42 44.52 28.48 -49.73
CA LEU A 42 44.28 28.63 -48.29
C LEU A 42 42.79 28.78 -47.95
N GLU A 43 42.06 29.62 -48.69
CA GLU A 43 40.62 29.77 -48.51
C GLU A 43 39.90 28.42 -48.68
N ARG A 44 40.26 27.64 -49.71
CA ARG A 44 39.71 26.31 -49.93
C ARG A 44 40.05 25.33 -48.81
N THR A 45 41.29 25.33 -48.30
CA THR A 45 41.69 24.41 -47.22
C THR A 45 41.09 24.77 -45.88
N VAL A 46 40.92 26.07 -45.59
CA VAL A 46 40.24 26.56 -44.38
C VAL A 46 38.76 26.17 -44.43
N VAL A 47 38.06 26.42 -45.54
CA VAL A 47 36.65 26.00 -45.70
C VAL A 47 36.50 24.48 -45.57
N ALA A 48 37.44 23.70 -46.11
CA ALA A 48 37.43 22.25 -45.94
C ALA A 48 37.65 21.84 -44.47
N HIS A 49 38.59 22.48 -43.76
CA HIS A 49 38.83 22.21 -42.34
C HIS A 49 37.64 22.60 -41.46
N GLU A 50 36.99 23.72 -41.75
CA GLU A 50 35.79 24.15 -41.02
C GLU A 50 34.61 23.20 -41.22
N ARG A 51 34.46 22.65 -42.43
CA ARG A 51 33.44 21.61 -42.71
C ARG A 51 33.74 20.34 -41.91
N VAL A 52 34.98 19.85 -41.97
CA VAL A 52 35.40 18.67 -41.20
C VAL A 52 35.29 18.90 -39.69
N GLY A 53 35.59 20.11 -39.21
CA GLY A 53 35.40 20.50 -37.82
C GLY A 53 33.94 20.39 -37.39
N ARG A 54 33.04 21.00 -38.18
CA ARG A 54 31.59 20.94 -37.94
C ARG A 54 31.03 19.52 -38.01
N ASP A 55 31.46 18.73 -38.98
CA ASP A 55 30.99 17.34 -39.12
C ASP A 55 31.41 16.49 -37.91
N ARG A 56 32.66 16.64 -37.45
CA ARG A 56 33.14 15.95 -36.23
C ARG A 56 32.45 16.42 -34.96
N GLU A 57 32.08 17.70 -34.88
CA GLU A 57 31.30 18.21 -33.74
C GLU A 57 29.87 17.67 -33.74
N ALA A 58 29.23 17.61 -34.92
CA ALA A 58 27.92 17.00 -35.09
C ALA A 58 27.93 15.50 -34.76
N GLU A 59 28.97 14.77 -35.18
CA GLU A 59 29.14 13.35 -34.88
C GLU A 59 29.32 13.09 -33.39
N ARG A 60 30.17 13.86 -32.69
CA ARG A 60 30.32 13.77 -31.23
C ARG A 60 29.06 14.17 -30.47
N ALA A 61 28.27 15.10 -31.00
CA ALA A 61 27.00 15.47 -30.41
C ALA A 61 25.98 14.32 -30.57
N ALA A 62 25.92 13.70 -31.75
CA ALA A 62 25.08 12.54 -32.02
C ALA A 62 25.45 11.36 -31.11
N GLU A 63 26.74 11.03 -30.97
CA GLU A 63 27.21 9.98 -30.06
C GLU A 63 26.81 10.24 -28.60
N ARG A 64 26.94 11.49 -28.13
CA ARG A 64 26.50 11.88 -26.78
C ARG A 64 24.99 11.69 -26.59
N THR A 65 24.19 12.06 -27.58
CA THR A 65 22.73 11.87 -27.51
C THR A 65 22.34 10.39 -27.55
N ALA A 66 23.01 9.58 -28.37
CA ALA A 66 22.79 8.14 -28.44
C ALA A 66 23.18 7.46 -27.11
N HIS A 67 24.32 7.82 -26.53
CA HIS A 67 24.75 7.30 -25.23
C HIS A 67 23.79 7.71 -24.11
N ALA A 68 23.31 8.96 -24.10
CA ALA A 68 22.32 9.41 -23.12
C ALA A 68 20.98 8.65 -23.26
N ALA A 69 20.58 8.33 -24.49
CA ALA A 69 19.39 7.50 -24.74
C ALA A 69 19.61 6.06 -24.24
N GLU A 70 20.77 5.45 -24.51
CA GLU A 70 21.11 4.10 -24.03
C GLU A 70 21.13 4.03 -22.49
N VAL A 71 21.73 5.01 -21.82
CA VAL A 71 21.75 5.09 -20.36
C VAL A 71 20.33 5.24 -19.79
N ARG A 72 19.45 6.02 -20.43
CA ARG A 72 18.04 6.12 -20.03
C ARG A 72 17.29 4.80 -20.19
N VAL A 73 17.52 4.08 -21.29
CA VAL A 73 16.90 2.76 -21.48
C VAL A 73 17.39 1.77 -20.42
N ARG A 74 18.70 1.69 -20.19
CA ARG A 74 19.26 0.79 -19.17
C ARG A 74 18.78 1.13 -17.75
N THR A 75 18.66 2.41 -17.42
CA THR A 75 18.12 2.82 -16.10
C THR A 75 16.64 2.49 -15.96
N GLN A 76 15.84 2.62 -17.03
CA GLN A 76 14.43 2.18 -17.04
C GLN A 76 14.31 0.66 -16.91
N GLU A 77 15.15 -0.10 -17.60
CA GLU A 77 15.20 -1.57 -17.51
C GLU A 77 15.59 -2.01 -16.10
N LEU A 78 16.62 -1.41 -15.50
CA LEU A 78 17.02 -1.69 -14.12
C LEU A 78 15.90 -1.38 -13.13
N ALA A 79 15.25 -0.21 -13.26
CA ALA A 79 14.12 0.15 -12.40
C ALA A 79 12.90 -0.79 -12.59
N ALA A 80 12.69 -1.32 -13.79
CA ALA A 80 11.64 -2.30 -14.07
C ALA A 80 11.97 -3.68 -13.48
N VAL A 81 13.23 -4.10 -13.57
CA VAL A 81 13.75 -5.34 -12.95
C VAL A 81 13.65 -5.25 -11.43
N GLU A 82 14.09 -4.14 -10.83
CA GLU A 82 14.00 -3.89 -9.39
C GLU A 82 12.54 -3.97 -8.91
N ARG A 83 11.61 -3.32 -9.62
CA ARG A 83 10.17 -3.41 -9.34
C ARG A 83 9.57 -4.81 -9.50
N ARG A 84 10.12 -5.66 -10.38
CA ARG A 84 9.69 -7.06 -10.52
C ARG A 84 10.26 -7.92 -9.40
N LEU A 85 11.52 -7.66 -9.01
CA LEU A 85 12.20 -8.35 -7.93
C LEU A 85 11.51 -8.07 -6.59
N SER A 86 11.21 -6.80 -6.29
CA SER A 86 10.51 -6.41 -5.06
C SER A 86 9.14 -7.08 -4.95
N ARG A 87 8.33 -7.03 -6.02
CA ARG A 87 7.03 -7.73 -6.08
C ARG A 87 7.15 -9.23 -5.89
N THR A 88 8.20 -9.85 -6.43
CA THR A 88 8.45 -11.29 -6.27
C THR A 88 8.84 -11.62 -4.83
N LEU A 89 9.70 -10.82 -4.21
CA LEU A 89 10.13 -10.97 -2.82
C LEU A 89 8.96 -10.75 -1.85
N GLU A 90 8.11 -9.75 -2.09
CA GLU A 90 6.88 -9.53 -1.31
C GLU A 90 5.89 -10.70 -1.45
N SER A 91 5.71 -11.23 -2.67
CA SER A 91 4.87 -12.42 -2.89
C SER A 91 5.44 -13.64 -2.16
N GLN A 92 6.77 -13.84 -2.19
CA GLN A 92 7.41 -14.95 -1.51
C GLN A 92 7.40 -14.80 0.01
N SER A 93 7.60 -13.59 0.54
CA SER A 93 7.50 -13.32 1.98
C SER A 93 6.07 -13.52 2.48
N PHE A 94 5.07 -13.14 1.68
CA PHE A 94 3.65 -13.42 1.98
C PHE A 94 3.36 -14.93 1.97
N ARG A 95 3.89 -15.69 1.01
CA ARG A 95 3.75 -17.17 0.98
C ARG A 95 4.44 -17.84 2.17
N LEU A 96 5.63 -17.39 2.55
CA LEU A 96 6.35 -17.88 3.73
C LEU A 96 5.59 -17.53 5.02
N GLY A 97 5.09 -16.30 5.14
CA GLY A 97 4.24 -15.88 6.25
C GLY A 97 2.96 -16.72 6.35
N HIS A 98 2.29 -16.96 5.22
CA HIS A 98 1.09 -17.79 5.17
C HIS A 98 1.39 -19.27 5.51
N LEU A 99 2.52 -19.81 5.07
CA LEU A 99 2.98 -21.15 5.44
C LEU A 99 3.27 -21.24 6.94
N LEU A 100 3.93 -20.25 7.54
CA LEU A 100 4.18 -20.19 8.98
C LEU A 100 2.86 -20.13 9.77
N VAL A 101 1.93 -19.27 9.37
CA VAL A 101 0.58 -19.22 9.97
C VAL A 101 -0.11 -20.58 9.85
N ARG A 102 -0.01 -21.25 8.69
CA ARG A 102 -0.61 -22.57 8.48
C ARG A 102 0.05 -23.66 9.35
N ILE A 103 1.37 -23.62 9.53
CA ILE A 103 2.13 -24.53 10.41
C ILE A 103 1.75 -24.30 11.87
N VAL A 104 1.51 -23.05 12.30
CA VAL A 104 1.10 -22.74 13.68
C VAL A 104 -0.37 -23.10 13.93
N VAL A 105 -1.24 -22.82 12.96
CA VAL A 105 -2.69 -22.99 13.09
C VAL A 105 -3.12 -24.45 12.89
N ALA A 106 -2.40 -25.25 12.09
CA ALA A 106 -2.75 -26.65 11.86
C ALA A 106 -2.72 -27.52 13.14
N PRO A 107 -1.68 -27.47 14.00
CA PRO A 107 -1.67 -28.14 15.30
C PRO A 107 -2.82 -27.68 16.19
N VAL A 108 -3.12 -26.39 16.24
CA VAL A 108 -4.22 -25.85 17.06
C VAL A 108 -5.58 -26.35 16.56
N LYS A 109 -5.79 -26.39 15.24
CA LYS A 109 -7.01 -26.95 14.63
C LYS A 109 -7.11 -28.46 14.87
N ALA A 110 -6.01 -29.21 14.72
CA ALA A 110 -5.95 -30.64 14.98
C ALA A 110 -6.25 -30.96 16.46
N LEU A 111 -5.68 -30.19 17.38
CA LEU A 111 -5.95 -30.29 18.82
C LEU A 111 -7.41 -29.96 19.14
N ARG A 112 -7.99 -28.94 18.49
CA ARG A 112 -9.39 -28.55 18.65
C ARG A 112 -10.34 -29.63 18.14
N TRP A 113 -10.05 -30.23 16.99
CA TRP A 113 -10.78 -31.38 16.44
C TRP A 113 -10.64 -32.61 17.34
N GLY A 114 -9.43 -32.91 17.81
CA GLY A 114 -9.16 -33.98 18.78
C GLY A 114 -9.98 -33.79 20.05
N ARG A 115 -9.96 -32.59 20.63
CA ARG A 115 -10.77 -32.21 21.79
C ARG A 115 -12.27 -32.33 21.53
N GLN A 116 -12.76 -31.97 20.34
CA GLN A 116 -14.17 -32.16 19.97
C GLN A 116 -14.54 -33.64 19.89
N ARG A 117 -13.68 -34.50 19.33
CA ARG A 117 -13.91 -35.95 19.30
C ARG A 117 -13.85 -36.57 20.69
N VAL A 118 -12.87 -36.20 21.52
CA VAL A 118 -12.78 -36.63 22.92
C VAL A 118 -14.01 -36.18 23.70
N ARG A 119 -14.48 -34.94 23.50
CA ARG A 119 -15.72 -34.44 24.10
C ARG A 119 -16.94 -35.20 23.61
N ALA A 120 -17.05 -35.53 22.33
CA ALA A 120 -18.17 -36.32 21.81
C ALA A 120 -18.19 -37.73 22.39
N VAL A 121 -17.03 -38.37 22.51
CA VAL A 121 -16.87 -39.68 23.16
C VAL A 121 -17.20 -39.59 24.65
N ALA A 122 -16.68 -38.57 25.35
CA ALA A 122 -16.97 -38.34 26.76
C ALA A 122 -18.44 -38.04 27.02
N VAL A 123 -19.11 -37.26 26.17
CA VAL A 123 -20.55 -36.99 26.25
C VAL A 123 -21.37 -38.24 25.96
N ARG A 124 -20.96 -39.08 25.00
CA ARG A 124 -21.59 -40.39 24.78
C ARG A 124 -21.43 -41.30 25.98
N ALA A 125 -20.22 -41.41 26.54
CA ALA A 125 -19.94 -42.19 27.73
C ALA A 125 -20.72 -41.65 28.94
N TYR A 126 -20.78 -40.33 29.11
CA TYR A 126 -21.53 -39.64 30.15
C TYR A 126 -23.04 -39.87 30.04
N ARG A 127 -23.62 -39.80 28.83
CA ARG A 127 -25.04 -40.16 28.60
C ARG A 127 -25.32 -41.63 28.88
N LEU A 128 -24.36 -42.51 28.57
CA LEU A 128 -24.48 -43.94 28.88
C LEU A 128 -24.43 -44.19 30.39
N ALA A 129 -23.61 -43.44 31.11
CA ALA A 129 -23.50 -43.47 32.57
C ALA A 129 -24.73 -42.85 33.25
N GLN A 130 -25.27 -41.73 32.73
CA GLN A 130 -26.51 -41.10 33.22
C GLN A 130 -27.72 -42.03 33.12
N ARG A 131 -27.78 -42.90 32.10
CA ARG A 131 -28.86 -43.91 31.97
C ARG A 131 -28.79 -45.02 33.04
N ARG A 132 -27.68 -45.12 33.76
CA ARG A 132 -27.43 -46.20 34.75
C ARG A 132 -27.18 -45.71 36.17
N LEU A 133 -27.01 -44.41 36.42
CA LEU A 133 -26.59 -43.90 37.74
C LEU A 133 -27.63 -42.97 38.37
N PRO A 134 -27.84 -43.07 39.71
CA PRO A 134 -28.82 -42.26 40.44
C PRO A 134 -28.40 -40.78 40.57
N GLY A 135 -29.40 -39.89 40.57
CA GLY A 135 -29.26 -38.44 40.38
C GLY A 135 -28.29 -37.69 41.32
N ARG A 136 -28.00 -38.23 42.51
CA ARG A 136 -27.13 -37.59 43.52
C ARG A 136 -25.67 -37.33 43.07
N VAL A 137 -25.22 -37.94 41.97
CA VAL A 137 -23.85 -37.77 41.43
C VAL A 137 -23.80 -36.81 40.23
N VAL A 138 -24.95 -36.53 39.60
CA VAL A 138 -25.05 -35.78 38.33
C VAL A 138 -25.07 -34.28 38.56
N ASP A 139 -25.72 -33.83 39.64
CA ASP A 139 -25.93 -32.42 39.97
C ASP A 139 -24.64 -31.58 40.12
N PRO A 140 -23.55 -32.06 40.77
CA PRO A 140 -22.33 -31.26 40.90
C PRO A 140 -21.54 -31.12 39.58
N LEU A 141 -21.66 -32.08 38.66
CA LEU A 141 -20.99 -32.05 37.36
C LEU A 141 -21.68 -31.10 36.36
N GLN A 142 -23.00 -30.94 36.47
CA GLN A 142 -23.74 -29.95 35.68
C GLN A 142 -23.37 -28.50 36.07
N GLN A 143 -23.13 -28.23 37.36
CA GLN A 143 -22.65 -26.93 37.83
C GLN A 143 -21.23 -26.56 37.34
N ALA A 144 -20.37 -27.54 37.10
CA ALA A 144 -19.04 -27.29 36.53
C ALA A 144 -19.08 -27.04 35.01
N ALA A 145 -20.04 -27.66 34.30
CA ALA A 145 -20.20 -27.52 32.85
C ALA A 145 -20.79 -26.15 32.46
N THR A 146 -21.67 -25.57 33.27
CA THR A 146 -22.25 -24.23 33.05
C THR A 146 -21.20 -23.12 33.14
N ARG A 147 -20.23 -23.21 34.07
CA ARG A 147 -19.10 -22.26 34.16
C ARG A 147 -18.22 -22.20 32.90
N GLY A 148 -18.15 -23.30 32.14
CA GLY A 148 -17.33 -23.40 30.94
C GLY A 148 -17.98 -22.85 29.65
N GLN A 149 -19.29 -22.57 29.64
CA GLN A 149 -20.01 -22.16 28.41
C GLN A 149 -20.36 -20.67 28.33
N VAL A 150 -20.34 -19.94 29.45
CA VAL A 150 -20.43 -18.47 29.47
C VAL A 150 -19.35 -17.80 28.62
N THR A 151 -18.19 -18.45 28.45
CA THR A 151 -17.08 -17.96 27.60
C THR A 151 -17.30 -18.13 26.10
N THR A 152 -18.22 -19.01 25.68
CA THR A 152 -18.58 -19.25 24.27
C THR A 152 -19.73 -18.37 23.77
N ALA A 153 -20.35 -17.58 24.64
CA ALA A 153 -21.31 -16.53 24.28
C ALA A 153 -20.62 -15.24 23.78
N ARG A 154 -19.34 -15.30 23.37
CA ARG A 154 -18.67 -14.19 22.67
C ARG A 154 -19.12 -14.15 21.20
N ARG A 155 -20.32 -13.64 20.96
CA ARG A 155 -20.75 -13.04 19.69
C ARG A 155 -21.17 -11.60 19.97
N HIS A 156 -20.21 -10.82 20.48
CA HIS A 156 -20.30 -9.36 20.53
C HIS A 156 -19.55 -8.83 19.32
N GLU A 157 -20.15 -7.89 18.60
CA GLU A 157 -19.44 -7.06 17.64
C GLU A 157 -19.49 -5.65 18.22
N VAL A 158 -18.40 -5.29 18.89
CA VAL A 158 -18.17 -3.95 19.41
C VAL A 158 -17.39 -3.24 18.32
N LEU A 159 -18.08 -2.38 17.56
CA LEU A 159 -17.39 -1.33 16.80
C LEU A 159 -16.65 -0.48 17.84
N ASP A 160 -15.34 -0.30 17.70
CA ASP A 160 -14.48 0.45 18.62
C ASP A 160 -15.20 1.74 19.10
N LEU A 161 -15.78 1.72 20.30
CA LEU A 161 -16.56 2.84 20.82
C LEU A 161 -15.56 3.93 21.25
N PRO A 162 -15.51 5.11 20.62
CA PRO A 162 -14.53 6.12 20.98
C PRO A 162 -14.95 6.88 22.27
N GLY A 163 -14.08 6.85 23.29
CA GLY A 163 -14.00 7.86 24.37
C GLY A 163 -14.72 7.59 25.71
N ASP A 164 -14.36 8.40 26.73
CA ASP A 164 -14.74 8.34 28.17
C ASP A 164 -16.18 8.80 28.52
N ARG A 165 -17.16 8.66 27.62
CA ARG A 165 -18.55 9.12 27.87
C ARG A 165 -19.49 7.92 28.09
N PRO A 166 -20.67 8.09 28.75
CA PRO A 166 -21.56 6.97 29.02
C PRO A 166 -22.11 6.34 27.73
N VAL A 167 -22.26 5.00 27.75
CA VAL A 167 -22.86 4.18 26.69
C VAL A 167 -24.32 3.91 27.04
N SER A 168 -25.22 4.08 26.06
CA SER A 168 -26.63 3.77 26.25
C SER A 168 -26.93 2.32 25.86
N PHE A 169 -27.82 1.66 26.61
CA PHE A 169 -28.27 0.30 26.31
C PHE A 169 -29.74 0.33 25.93
N VAL A 170 -30.08 -0.22 24.76
CA VAL A 170 -31.48 -0.35 24.32
C VAL A 170 -31.85 -1.82 24.29
N ASP A 171 -32.85 -2.20 25.09
CA ASP A 171 -33.35 -3.57 25.14
C ASP A 171 -34.36 -3.82 24.01
N CYS A 172 -33.94 -4.59 23.01
CA CYS A 172 -34.78 -4.98 21.86
C CYS A 172 -35.22 -6.45 21.93
N ARG A 173 -35.00 -7.14 23.06
CA ARG A 173 -35.36 -8.55 23.23
C ARG A 173 -36.89 -8.70 23.31
N GLY A 174 -37.41 -9.76 22.71
CA GLY A 174 -38.84 -10.06 22.72
C GLY A 174 -39.72 -9.13 21.86
N LEU A 175 -39.12 -8.20 21.10
CA LEU A 175 -39.83 -7.39 20.12
C LEU A 175 -40.19 -8.23 18.88
N ASP A 176 -41.33 -7.93 18.26
CA ASP A 176 -41.66 -8.47 16.94
C ASP A 176 -40.74 -7.88 15.85
N ASP A 177 -40.68 -8.52 14.69
CA ASP A 177 -39.75 -8.14 13.62
C ASP A 177 -39.96 -6.68 13.17
N ALA A 178 -41.21 -6.21 13.08
CA ALA A 178 -41.54 -4.86 12.62
C ALA A 178 -41.13 -3.77 13.63
N ALA A 179 -41.42 -3.97 14.92
CA ALA A 179 -41.04 -3.06 15.99
C ALA A 179 -39.52 -3.05 16.20
N ARG A 180 -38.87 -4.21 16.03
CA ARG A 180 -37.42 -4.35 16.09
C ARG A 180 -36.75 -3.54 14.99
N ASP A 181 -37.14 -3.76 13.73
CA ASP A 181 -36.53 -3.07 12.58
C ASP A 181 -36.77 -1.56 12.64
N ALA A 182 -37.97 -1.13 13.05
CA ALA A 182 -38.27 0.29 13.30
C ALA A 182 -37.43 0.89 14.44
N THR A 183 -37.14 0.10 15.48
CA THR A 183 -36.30 0.54 16.60
C THR A 183 -34.84 0.64 16.19
N TRP A 184 -34.32 -0.32 15.43
CA TRP A 184 -32.97 -0.26 14.88
C TRP A 184 -32.78 0.94 13.95
N ALA A 185 -33.74 1.20 13.06
CA ALA A 185 -33.70 2.37 12.18
C ALA A 185 -33.69 3.70 12.96
N ARG A 186 -34.48 3.79 14.05
CA ARG A 186 -34.47 4.97 14.94
C ARG A 186 -33.15 5.17 15.65
N ILE A 187 -32.52 4.08 16.13
CA ILE A 187 -31.21 4.15 16.79
C ILE A 187 -30.14 4.56 15.79
N ALA A 188 -30.16 4.01 14.58
CA ALA A 188 -29.22 4.36 13.51
C ALA A 188 -29.34 5.83 13.08
N ALA A 189 -30.54 6.41 13.15
CA ALA A 189 -30.81 7.81 12.87
C ALA A 189 -30.62 8.74 14.08
N SER A 190 -30.20 8.21 15.24
CA SER A 190 -29.91 9.00 16.45
C SER A 190 -28.65 9.85 16.29
N ASP A 191 -28.45 10.81 17.19
CA ASP A 191 -27.26 11.67 17.21
C ASP A 191 -25.99 10.90 17.65
N GLN A 192 -26.13 9.74 18.31
CA GLN A 192 -25.02 8.92 18.82
C GLN A 192 -25.25 7.40 18.62
N PRO A 193 -25.38 6.91 17.37
CA PRO A 193 -25.62 5.49 17.07
C PRO A 193 -24.41 4.62 17.45
N ASP A 194 -23.21 5.19 17.33
CA ASP A 194 -21.92 4.61 17.69
C ASP A 194 -21.72 4.49 19.21
N ARG A 195 -22.63 5.02 20.04
CA ARG A 195 -22.54 4.97 21.53
C ARG A 195 -23.75 4.27 22.13
N THR A 196 -24.49 3.53 21.31
CA THR A 196 -25.67 2.78 21.69
C THR A 196 -25.43 1.29 21.45
N VAL A 197 -25.58 0.49 22.50
CA VAL A 197 -25.50 -0.97 22.41
C VAL A 197 -26.91 -1.55 22.43
N VAL A 198 -27.27 -2.25 21.35
CA VAL A 198 -28.56 -2.91 21.21
C VAL A 198 -28.50 -4.32 21.81
N LEU A 199 -29.37 -4.61 22.77
CA LEU A 199 -29.50 -5.97 23.32
C LEU A 199 -30.46 -6.77 22.44
N VAL A 200 -30.00 -7.93 21.95
CA VAL A 200 -30.78 -8.77 21.03
C VAL A 200 -30.83 -10.23 21.48
N ASP A 201 -31.95 -10.87 21.22
CA ASP A 201 -32.21 -12.29 21.47
C ASP A 201 -32.31 -13.12 20.18
N SER A 202 -32.34 -12.46 19.01
CA SER A 202 -32.28 -13.08 17.69
C SER A 202 -30.83 -13.42 17.30
N PRO A 203 -30.58 -14.60 16.71
CA PRO A 203 -29.26 -14.96 16.19
C PRO A 203 -28.98 -14.38 14.79
N ASP A 204 -29.93 -13.66 14.17
CA ASP A 204 -29.74 -12.94 12.91
C ASP A 204 -29.30 -11.51 13.18
N PHE A 205 -28.09 -11.17 12.72
CA PHE A 205 -27.42 -9.89 12.93
C PHE A 205 -27.29 -9.07 11.66
N THR A 206 -27.86 -9.53 10.54
CA THR A 206 -27.64 -8.93 9.21
C THR A 206 -28.13 -7.48 9.19
N GLY A 207 -29.35 -7.21 9.66
CA GLY A 207 -29.90 -5.86 9.71
C GLY A 207 -29.15 -4.91 10.66
N LEU A 208 -28.65 -5.40 11.80
CA LEU A 208 -27.84 -4.61 12.73
C LEU A 208 -26.50 -4.19 12.12
N ARG A 209 -25.87 -5.09 11.36
CA ARG A 209 -24.60 -4.84 10.67
C ARG A 209 -24.76 -3.87 9.51
N ASP A 210 -25.83 -4.02 8.74
CA ASP A 210 -26.15 -3.12 7.63
C ASP A 210 -26.37 -1.68 8.13
N LEU A 211 -26.90 -1.53 9.35
CA LEU A 211 -27.09 -0.25 10.02
C LEU A 211 -25.87 0.25 10.82
N GLY A 212 -24.78 -0.53 10.88
CA GLY A 212 -23.56 -0.16 11.60
C GLY A 212 -23.75 -0.02 13.11
N LEU A 213 -24.68 -0.77 13.70
CA LEU A 213 -25.01 -0.69 15.13
C LEU A 213 -24.18 -1.66 15.97
N SER A 214 -23.76 -1.21 17.16
CA SER A 214 -23.16 -2.08 18.17
C SER A 214 -24.24 -2.91 18.87
N PHE A 215 -24.00 -4.21 19.08
CA PHE A 215 -24.99 -5.10 19.69
C PHE A 215 -24.39 -6.15 20.61
N GLU A 216 -25.20 -6.57 21.60
CA GLU A 216 -24.92 -7.70 22.47
C GLU A 216 -26.02 -8.75 22.34
N TYR A 217 -25.60 -9.99 22.07
CA TYR A 217 -26.51 -11.12 22.01
C TYR A 217 -26.75 -11.74 23.41
N LEU A 218 -27.99 -11.65 23.87
CA LEU A 218 -28.49 -12.28 25.09
C LEU A 218 -29.54 -13.34 24.69
N PRO A 219 -29.18 -14.63 24.67
CA PRO A 219 -30.09 -15.69 24.23
C PRO A 219 -31.36 -15.74 25.09
N PRO A 220 -32.55 -15.98 24.50
CA PRO A 220 -33.78 -16.10 25.25
C PRO A 220 -33.78 -17.39 26.08
N TYR A 221 -34.50 -17.39 27.20
CA TYR A 221 -34.71 -18.61 27.97
C TYR A 221 -35.56 -19.60 27.16
N ARG A 222 -35.07 -20.83 27.00
CA ARG A 222 -35.88 -21.94 26.49
C ARG A 222 -35.69 -23.16 27.37
N ALA A 223 -36.79 -23.73 27.85
CA ALA A 223 -36.79 -24.83 28.82
C ALA A 223 -36.26 -26.15 28.24
N ASP A 224 -36.27 -26.29 26.91
CA ASP A 224 -35.73 -27.43 26.15
C ASP A 224 -34.20 -27.36 25.96
N LEU A 225 -33.57 -26.22 26.25
CA LEU A 225 -32.14 -26.03 26.11
C LEU A 225 -31.40 -26.45 27.39
N PRO A 226 -30.33 -27.26 27.29
CA PRO A 226 -29.62 -27.80 28.44
C PRO A 226 -28.65 -26.80 29.09
N TRP A 227 -28.72 -25.52 28.71
CA TRP A 227 -27.73 -24.50 29.10
C TRP A 227 -28.01 -23.86 30.46
N TRP A 228 -29.26 -23.92 30.92
CA TRP A 228 -29.73 -23.26 32.14
C TRP A 228 -30.34 -24.30 33.07
N GLY A 229 -30.03 -24.23 34.38
CA GLY A 229 -30.67 -25.08 35.38
C GLY A 229 -32.17 -24.78 35.57
N GLY A 230 -32.63 -23.63 35.10
CA GLY A 230 -34.00 -23.15 35.15
C GLY A 230 -34.07 -21.67 34.75
N LYS A 231 -35.27 -21.08 34.75
CA LYS A 231 -35.46 -19.67 34.40
C LYS A 231 -34.69 -18.72 35.33
N THR A 232 -34.71 -19.00 36.63
CA THR A 232 -33.95 -18.23 37.64
C THR A 232 -32.44 -18.21 37.38
N ASP A 233 -31.89 -19.30 36.85
CA ASP A 233 -30.46 -19.40 36.53
C ASP A 233 -30.11 -18.57 35.29
N HIS A 234 -30.99 -18.56 34.30
CA HIS A 234 -30.88 -17.67 33.14
C HIS A 234 -31.01 -16.19 33.50
N ASP A 235 -32.01 -15.83 34.32
CA ASP A 235 -32.23 -14.46 34.76
C ASP A 235 -31.02 -13.91 35.54
N ARG A 236 -30.44 -14.73 36.43
CA ARG A 236 -29.20 -14.40 37.15
C ARG A 236 -28.03 -14.20 36.20
N TRP A 237 -27.86 -15.09 35.22
CA TRP A 237 -26.80 -14.95 34.22
C TRP A 237 -26.93 -13.66 33.39
N VAL A 238 -28.16 -13.30 32.99
CA VAL A 238 -28.43 -12.05 32.29
C VAL A 238 -28.06 -10.85 33.16
N ALA A 239 -28.47 -10.84 34.43
CA ALA A 239 -28.17 -9.75 35.36
C ALA A 239 -26.66 -9.57 35.57
N GLU A 240 -25.92 -10.66 35.80
CA GLU A 240 -24.46 -10.64 35.93
C GLU A 240 -23.78 -10.14 34.64
N ARG A 241 -24.30 -10.53 33.46
CA ARG A 241 -23.77 -10.08 32.17
C ARG A 241 -24.01 -8.59 31.96
N MET A 242 -25.19 -8.07 32.30
CA MET A 242 -25.51 -6.65 32.21
C MET A 242 -24.64 -5.79 33.14
N ALA A 243 -24.45 -6.23 34.40
CA ALA A 243 -23.56 -5.56 35.34
C ALA A 243 -22.11 -5.52 34.82
N ALA A 244 -21.60 -6.64 34.30
CA ALA A 244 -20.24 -6.69 33.74
C ALA A 244 -20.07 -5.78 32.51
N MET A 245 -21.10 -5.64 31.68
CA MET A 245 -21.06 -4.72 30.52
C MET A 245 -21.09 -3.26 30.95
N ARG A 246 -21.96 -2.88 31.90
CA ARG A 246 -22.02 -1.51 32.43
C ARG A 246 -20.69 -1.08 33.03
N LEU A 247 -20.07 -1.95 33.84
CA LEU A 247 -18.73 -1.74 34.38
C LEU A 247 -17.67 -1.62 33.28
N GLY A 248 -17.75 -2.46 32.25
CA GLY A 248 -16.81 -2.45 31.12
C GLY A 248 -16.88 -1.18 30.26
N TYR A 249 -18.02 -0.48 30.26
CA TYR A 249 -18.25 0.76 29.51
C TYR A 249 -18.29 2.02 30.38
N GLY A 250 -17.83 1.93 31.64
CA GLY A 250 -17.73 3.10 32.54
C GLY A 250 -19.08 3.71 32.94
N VAL A 251 -20.17 2.93 32.86
CA VAL A 251 -21.45 3.34 33.43
C VAL A 251 -21.38 3.03 34.93
N GLU A 252 -21.04 4.03 35.75
CA GLU A 252 -21.21 3.92 37.19
C GLU A 252 -22.70 3.72 37.49
N ASP A 253 -23.04 2.65 38.22
CA ASP A 253 -24.34 2.59 38.87
C ASP A 253 -24.30 3.70 39.93
N GLU A 254 -24.86 4.89 39.65
CA GLU A 254 -25.24 5.78 40.73
C GLU A 254 -26.20 4.99 41.64
N PRO A 255 -25.87 4.80 42.93
CA PRO A 255 -26.81 4.21 43.87
C PRO A 255 -27.93 5.24 44.06
N GLY A 256 -29.03 5.05 43.32
CA GLY A 256 -30.27 5.78 43.58
C GLY A 256 -30.89 5.30 44.88
N ASP A 257 -31.06 6.23 45.82
CA ASP A 257 -31.91 6.15 47.02
C ASP A 257 -33.36 5.70 46.71
#